data_AF-A0A385SKL2-F1
#
_entry.id   AF-A0A385SKL2-F1
#
_cell.length_a   1.000
_cell.length_b   1.000
_cell.length_c   1.000
_cell.angle_alpha   90.00
_cell.angle_beta   90.00
_cell.angle_gamma   90.00
#
_symmetry.space_group_name_H-M   'P 1'
#
loop_
_entity.id
_entity.type
_entity.pdbx_description
1 polymer ?
#
loop_
_entity_poly.entity_id
_entity_poly.type
_entity_poly.pdbx_seq_one_letter_code
_entity_poly.pdbx_strand_id
1 'polypeptide(L)'
;MWRTLYRPTGPNELALIVDSGMKRFPPRLFWQPIFYPVLNVEYASEIAERWNRGDEDSDDAGFVTAFEIPEDYFRQFQIQTVGLDHHQELWVPDHQLSEFNDQIVNGIRVERSYAGRNFVVPDTLQAILPKIESPR
;
A
#
# COMPACT_ATOMS: atom_id res chain seq x y z
N MET A 1 0.50 0.96 -22.21
CA MET A 1 1.47 1.54 -21.26
C MET A 1 0.86 1.45 -19.87
N TRP A 2 1.67 1.23 -18.83
CA TRP A 2 1.18 1.07 -17.45
C TRP A 2 1.67 2.22 -16.57
N ARG A 3 0.91 2.49 -15.52
CA ARG A 3 1.24 3.44 -14.45
C ARG A 3 1.51 2.68 -13.16
N THR A 4 2.69 2.86 -12.58
CA THR A 4 2.99 2.34 -11.24
C THR A 4 2.39 3.27 -10.19
N LEU A 5 1.72 2.67 -9.21
CA LEU A 5 1.19 3.31 -8.01
C LEU A 5 1.69 2.57 -6.78
N TYR A 6 1.60 3.24 -5.62
CA TYR A 6 2.06 2.70 -4.35
C TYR A 6 0.95 2.79 -3.31
N ARG A 7 1.00 1.91 -2.32
CA ARG A 7 0.09 1.97 -1.17
C ARG A 7 0.85 1.58 0.10
N PRO A 8 0.93 2.49 1.10
CA PRO A 8 1.40 2.13 2.42
C PRO A 8 0.36 1.22 3.09
N THR A 9 0.82 0.12 3.67
CA THR A 9 0.04 -0.93 4.30
C THR A 9 0.74 -1.38 5.57
N GLY A 10 0.00 -2.12 6.39
CA GLY A 10 0.43 -2.62 7.69
C GLY A 10 0.28 -4.12 7.65
N PRO A 11 0.75 -4.84 8.67
CA PRO A 11 0.84 -6.28 8.57
C PRO A 11 -0.53 -6.93 8.40
N ASN A 12 -1.59 -6.41 9.05
CA ASN A 12 -2.95 -6.90 8.88
C ASN A 12 -3.50 -6.69 7.46
N GLU A 13 -3.35 -5.49 6.88
CA GLU A 13 -3.78 -5.24 5.49
C GLU A 13 -2.94 -6.03 4.49
N LEU A 14 -1.63 -6.14 4.72
CA LEU A 14 -0.71 -6.92 3.88
C LEU A 14 -1.05 -8.41 3.91
N ALA A 15 -1.39 -8.98 5.07
CA ALA A 15 -1.82 -10.37 5.19
C ALA A 15 -3.07 -10.65 4.32
N LEU A 16 -4.05 -9.74 4.31
CA LEU A 16 -5.23 -9.87 3.43
C LEU A 16 -4.87 -9.80 1.95
N ILE A 17 -3.86 -9.00 1.59
CA ILE A 17 -3.32 -8.95 0.23
C ILE A 17 -2.64 -10.29 -0.11
N VAL A 18 -1.87 -10.87 0.81
CA VAL A 18 -1.26 -12.21 0.64
C VAL A 18 -2.33 -13.28 0.42
N ASP A 19 -3.39 -13.27 1.22
CA ASP A 19 -4.51 -14.23 1.12
C ASP A 19 -5.25 -14.10 -0.22
N SER A 20 -5.24 -12.92 -0.84
CA SER A 20 -5.74 -12.71 -2.21
C SER A 20 -4.81 -13.26 -3.31
N GLY A 21 -3.65 -13.81 -2.94
CA GLY A 21 -2.59 -14.23 -3.85
C GLY A 21 -1.81 -13.04 -4.43
N MET A 22 -1.67 -11.95 -3.67
CA MET A 22 -1.03 -10.69 -4.09
C MET A 22 -1.71 -10.04 -5.31
N LYS A 23 -3.04 -10.11 -5.40
CA LYS A 23 -3.80 -9.61 -6.56
C LYS A 23 -4.74 -8.47 -6.24
N ARG A 24 -5.19 -8.35 -4.99
CA ARG A 24 -6.29 -7.44 -4.64
C ARG A 24 -6.05 -6.79 -3.29
N PHE A 25 -6.44 -5.53 -3.18
CA PHE A 25 -6.60 -4.85 -1.89
C PHE A 25 -7.94 -5.26 -1.27
N PRO A 26 -8.01 -5.42 0.07
CA PRO A 26 -9.25 -5.79 0.75
C PRO A 26 -10.29 -4.66 0.68
N PRO A 27 -11.60 -4.98 0.78
CA PRO A 27 -12.65 -3.97 0.88
C PRO A 27 -12.38 -2.97 2.00
N ARG A 28 -12.80 -1.71 1.78
CA ARG A 28 -12.71 -0.66 2.81
C ARG A 28 -13.72 -0.92 3.92
N LEU A 29 -13.41 -0.44 5.12
CA LEU A 29 -14.38 -0.43 6.22
C LEU A 29 -15.47 0.60 5.90
N PHE A 30 -16.68 0.41 6.42
CA PHE A 30 -17.83 1.25 6.04
C PHE A 30 -17.63 2.76 6.30
N TRP A 31 -16.76 3.11 7.25
CA TRP A 31 -16.42 4.49 7.60
C TRP A 31 -15.26 5.07 6.78
N GLN A 32 -14.66 4.27 5.89
CA GLN A 32 -13.53 4.66 5.04
C GLN A 32 -14.05 4.86 3.60
N PRO A 33 -14.46 6.08 3.22
CA PRO A 33 -15.18 6.31 1.96
C PRO A 33 -14.30 6.20 0.70
N ILE A 34 -12.97 6.19 0.89
CA ILE A 34 -12.01 6.16 -0.21
C ILE A 34 -10.90 5.14 0.02
N PHE A 35 -10.44 4.57 -1.08
CA PHE A 35 -9.15 3.94 -1.26
C PHE A 35 -8.21 4.94 -1.94
N TYR A 36 -7.01 5.13 -1.39
CA TYR A 36 -6.09 6.16 -1.86
C TYR A 36 -4.68 5.58 -2.11
N PRO A 37 -4.38 5.17 -3.35
CA PRO A 37 -3.02 4.88 -3.75
C PRO A 37 -2.27 6.18 -4.05
N VAL A 38 -0.98 6.18 -3.77
CA VAL A 38 -0.08 7.33 -3.95
C VAL A 38 0.80 7.15 -5.19
N LEU A 39 1.29 8.26 -5.73
CA LEU A 39 1.96 8.27 -7.03
C LEU A 39 3.47 8.03 -6.97
N ASN A 40 4.08 8.06 -5.77
CA ASN A 40 5.51 7.88 -5.60
C ASN A 40 5.87 7.12 -4.33
N VAL A 41 7.03 6.46 -4.36
CA VAL A 41 7.50 5.59 -3.28
C VAL A 41 7.93 6.40 -2.07
N GLU A 42 8.43 7.61 -2.27
CA GLU A 42 8.88 8.52 -1.21
C GLU A 42 7.71 8.86 -0.28
N TYR A 43 6.59 9.29 -0.83
CA TYR A 43 5.40 9.61 -0.05
C TYR A 43 4.81 8.36 0.62
N ALA A 44 4.76 7.23 -0.08
CA ALA A 44 4.34 5.96 0.54
C ALA A 44 5.23 5.58 1.72
N SER A 45 6.55 5.79 1.60
CA SER A 45 7.54 5.52 2.64
C SER A 45 7.32 6.41 3.87
N GLU A 46 7.10 7.72 3.66
CA GLU A 46 6.81 8.65 4.76
C GLU A 46 5.59 8.24 5.58
N ILE A 47 4.56 7.69 4.93
CA ILE A 47 3.37 7.18 5.61
C ILE A 47 3.69 5.85 6.33
N ALA A 48 4.32 4.89 5.65
CA ALA A 48 4.63 3.59 6.22
C ALA A 48 5.57 3.69 7.44
N GLU A 49 6.55 4.59 7.41
CA GLU A 49 7.44 4.84 8.55
C GLU A 49 6.71 5.39 9.79
N ARG A 50 5.58 6.08 9.61
CA ARG A 50 4.78 6.55 10.75
C ARG A 50 4.09 5.41 11.49
N TRP A 51 3.86 4.26 10.84
CA TRP A 51 3.18 3.13 11.48
C TRP A 51 4.06 2.45 12.53
N ASN A 52 5.36 2.76 12.56
CA ASN A 52 6.32 2.29 13.56
C ASN A 52 6.43 3.21 14.79
N ARG A 53 5.55 4.20 14.96
CA ARG A 53 5.64 5.19 16.05
C ARG A 53 4.81 4.85 17.30
N GLY A 54 4.32 3.62 17.42
CA GLY A 54 3.97 3.04 18.72
C GLY A 54 2.69 3.56 19.37
N ASP A 55 1.64 3.84 18.59
CA ASP A 55 0.29 3.81 19.18
C ASP A 55 0.01 2.35 19.57
N GLU A 56 -0.61 2.12 20.75
CA GLU A 56 -0.84 0.79 21.33
C GLU A 56 -1.61 -0.18 20.41
N ASP A 57 -2.25 0.33 19.36
CA ASP A 57 -2.99 -0.40 18.31
C ASP A 57 -2.21 -0.59 17.00
N SER A 58 -0.99 -0.06 16.88
CA SER A 58 -0.15 -0.21 15.69
C SER A 58 0.70 -1.48 15.80
N ASP A 59 0.60 -2.35 14.81
CA ASP A 59 1.38 -3.59 14.72
C ASP A 59 2.87 -3.32 14.40
N ASP A 60 3.52 -2.33 15.01
CA ASP A 60 4.96 -2.00 14.98
C ASP A 60 5.67 -2.11 13.61
N ALA A 61 4.95 -2.08 12.48
CA ALA A 61 5.46 -2.31 11.14
C ALA A 61 4.63 -1.59 10.06
N GLY A 62 5.33 -1.04 9.08
CA GLY A 62 4.78 -0.47 7.86
C GLY A 62 5.42 -1.07 6.61
N PHE A 63 4.65 -1.18 5.54
CA PHE A 63 5.08 -1.74 4.27
C PHE A 63 4.61 -0.85 3.13
N VAL A 64 5.48 -0.63 2.15
CA VAL A 64 5.08 0.01 0.90
C VAL A 64 4.83 -1.08 -0.12
N THR A 65 3.60 -1.16 -0.62
CA THR A 65 3.28 -1.99 -1.77
C THR A 65 3.35 -1.17 -3.06
N ALA A 66 3.70 -1.82 -4.17
CA ALA A 66 3.69 -1.27 -5.50
C ALA A 66 2.87 -2.16 -6.43
N PHE A 67 2.15 -1.54 -7.36
CA PHE A 67 1.32 -2.23 -8.33
C PHE A 67 1.15 -1.35 -9.57
N GLU A 68 0.65 -1.95 -10.66
CA GLU A 68 0.50 -1.27 -11.94
C GLU A 68 -0.95 -1.31 -12.41
N ILE A 69 -1.40 -0.24 -13.06
CA ILE A 69 -2.69 -0.18 -13.76
C ILE A 69 -2.50 0.36 -15.18
N PRO A 70 -3.42 0.09 -16.12
CA PRO A 70 -3.40 0.71 -17.44
C PRO A 70 -3.39 2.24 -17.35
N GLU A 71 -2.53 2.89 -18.15
CA GLU A 71 -2.42 4.35 -18.19
C GLU A 71 -3.77 5.03 -18.57
N ASP A 72 -4.56 4.40 -19.44
CA ASP A 72 -5.87 4.93 -19.84
C ASP A 72 -6.90 4.87 -18.71
N TYR A 73 -6.81 3.87 -17.84
CA TYR A 73 -7.64 3.78 -16.63
C TYR A 73 -7.20 4.81 -15.58
N PHE A 74 -5.88 4.95 -15.37
CA PHE A 74 -5.30 5.95 -14.48
C PHE A 74 -5.79 7.38 -14.81
N ARG A 75 -5.87 7.74 -16.10
CA ARG A 75 -6.29 9.07 -16.56
C ARG A 75 -7.74 9.45 -16.20
N GLN A 76 -8.55 8.49 -15.75
CA GLN A 76 -9.92 8.75 -15.31
C GLN A 76 -9.96 9.39 -13.91
N PHE A 77 -8.88 9.28 -13.14
CA PHE A 77 -8.80 9.81 -11.78
C PHE A 77 -8.13 11.19 -11.76
N GLN A 78 -8.65 12.07 -10.91
CA GLN A 78 -7.99 13.33 -10.59
C GLN A 78 -6.86 13.08 -9.59
N ILE A 79 -5.67 13.62 -9.89
CA ILE A 79 -4.55 13.65 -8.95
C ILE A 79 -4.84 14.71 -7.89
N GLN A 80 -4.80 14.30 -6.62
CA GLN A 80 -4.92 15.17 -5.46
C GLN A 80 -3.52 15.40 -4.88
N THR A 81 -3.21 16.64 -4.49
CA THR A 81 -2.01 16.97 -3.73
C THR A 81 -2.42 17.30 -2.30
N VAL A 82 -1.95 16.51 -1.33
CA VAL A 82 -2.33 16.62 0.09
C VAL A 82 -1.12 16.99 0.94
N GLY A 83 -0.93 18.28 1.19
CA GLY A 83 0.22 18.77 1.95
C GLY A 83 1.36 19.22 1.05
N LEU A 84 2.46 18.47 1.00
CA LEU A 84 3.64 18.84 0.19
C LEU A 84 3.42 18.55 -1.29
N ASP A 85 4.19 19.21 -2.17
CA ASP A 85 4.02 19.09 -3.62
C ASP A 85 4.14 17.64 -4.15
N HIS A 86 4.97 16.82 -3.49
CA HIS A 86 5.14 15.40 -3.83
C HIS A 86 4.11 14.47 -3.16
N HIS A 87 3.24 14.98 -2.30
CA HIS A 87 2.18 14.20 -1.64
C HIS A 87 1.00 14.04 -2.58
N GLN A 88 1.20 13.29 -3.65
CA GLN A 88 0.21 13.06 -4.69
C GLN A 88 -0.47 11.70 -4.53
N GLU A 89 -1.80 11.72 -4.59
CA GLU A 89 -2.65 10.53 -4.44
C GLU A 89 -3.87 10.56 -5.36
N LEU A 90 -4.46 9.39 -5.57
CA LEU A 90 -5.77 9.25 -6.20
C LEU A 90 -6.82 9.04 -5.11
N TRP A 91 -8.05 9.50 -5.32
CA TRP A 91 -9.20 9.16 -4.48
C TRP A 91 -10.14 8.25 -5.25
N VAL A 92 -10.07 6.95 -4.96
CA VAL A 92 -10.95 5.93 -5.53
C VAL A 92 -12.09 5.70 -4.54
N PRO A 93 -13.36 5.93 -4.92
CA PRO A 93 -14.48 5.62 -4.04
C PRO A 93 -14.48 4.15 -3.62
N ASP A 94 -14.88 3.87 -2.37
CA ASP A 94 -14.92 2.51 -1.81
C ASP A 94 -15.70 1.51 -2.69
N HIS A 95 -16.84 1.93 -3.23
CA HIS A 95 -17.68 1.12 -4.12
C HIS A 95 -17.03 0.82 -5.49
N GLN A 96 -16.00 1.58 -5.90
CA GLN A 96 -15.23 1.33 -7.12
C GLN A 96 -13.99 0.46 -6.88
N LEU A 97 -13.64 0.16 -5.61
CA LEU A 97 -12.41 -0.59 -5.30
C LEU A 97 -12.37 -1.98 -5.94
N SER A 98 -13.52 -2.66 -6.09
CA SER A 98 -13.55 -3.95 -6.79
C SER A 98 -13.15 -3.82 -8.26
N GLU A 99 -13.68 -2.81 -8.96
CA GLU A 99 -13.32 -2.54 -10.35
C GLU A 99 -11.85 -2.12 -10.46
N PHE A 100 -11.40 -1.26 -9.55
CA PHE A 100 -10.00 -0.83 -9.48
C PHE A 100 -9.05 -2.02 -9.31
N ASN A 101 -9.39 -2.97 -8.43
CA ASN A 101 -8.63 -4.20 -8.25
C ASN A 101 -8.55 -5.03 -9.54
N ASP A 102 -9.59 -5.05 -10.37
CA ASP A 102 -9.59 -5.77 -11.64
C ASP A 102 -8.68 -5.12 -12.70
N GLN A 103 -8.29 -3.86 -12.49
CA GLN A 103 -7.33 -3.14 -13.34
C GLN A 103 -5.87 -3.34 -12.91
N ILE A 104 -5.61 -3.99 -11.77
CA ILE A 104 -4.24 -4.29 -11.33
C ILE A 104 -3.61 -5.31 -12.28
N VAL A 105 -2.49 -4.94 -12.89
CA VAL A 105 -1.67 -5.83 -13.74
C VAL A 105 -0.41 -6.27 -13.01
N ASN A 106 0.07 -7.47 -13.33
CA ASN A 106 1.27 -8.09 -12.75
C ASN A 106 1.24 -8.34 -11.23
N GLY A 107 0.10 -8.09 -10.58
CA GLY A 107 -0.07 -8.25 -9.14
C GLY A 107 0.54 -7.12 -8.33
N ILE A 108 0.39 -7.26 -7.02
CA ILE A 108 0.91 -6.36 -6.01
C ILE A 108 2.23 -6.94 -5.52
N ARG A 109 3.26 -6.10 -5.34
CA ARG A 109 4.53 -6.51 -4.72
C ARG A 109 4.85 -5.61 -3.54
N VAL A 110 5.66 -6.11 -2.60
CA VAL A 110 6.22 -5.28 -1.54
C VAL A 110 7.46 -4.59 -2.08
N GLU A 111 7.44 -3.26 -2.09
CA GLU A 111 8.54 -2.42 -2.57
C GLU A 111 9.49 -2.05 -1.43
N ARG A 112 8.95 -1.72 -0.24
CA ARG A 112 9.74 -1.41 0.96
C ARG A 112 9.09 -1.97 2.21
N SER A 113 9.90 -2.19 3.24
CA SER A 113 9.46 -2.69 4.53
C SER A 113 10.15 -1.92 5.64
N TYR A 114 9.36 -1.54 6.64
CA TYR A 114 9.78 -0.76 7.79
C TYR A 114 9.32 -1.50 9.03
N ALA A 115 10.18 -2.35 9.60
CA ALA A 115 9.87 -3.09 10.81
C ALA A 115 10.40 -2.34 12.04
N GLY A 116 9.56 -2.18 13.05
CA GLY A 116 9.96 -1.80 14.40
C GLY A 116 10.78 -2.91 15.07
N ARG A 117 11.50 -2.56 16.14
CA ARG A 117 12.48 -3.48 16.77
C ARG A 117 11.87 -4.78 17.29
N ASN A 118 10.59 -4.75 17.65
CA ASN A 118 9.89 -5.90 18.22
C ASN A 118 8.99 -6.62 17.21
N PHE A 119 8.89 -6.13 15.97
CA PHE A 119 8.04 -6.76 14.97
C PHE A 119 8.65 -8.09 14.52
N VAL A 120 7.92 -9.17 14.79
CA VAL A 120 8.26 -10.51 14.30
C VAL A 120 7.51 -10.72 13.00
N VAL A 121 8.27 -10.86 11.90
CA VAL A 121 7.71 -11.13 10.58
C VAL A 121 6.99 -12.48 10.60
N PRO A 122 5.66 -12.53 10.36
CA PRO A 122 4.93 -13.79 10.24
C PRO A 122 5.45 -14.62 9.07
N ASP A 123 5.44 -15.95 9.19
CA ASP A 123 5.90 -16.86 8.14
C ASP A 123 5.22 -16.61 6.79
N THR A 124 3.95 -16.21 6.82
CA THR A 124 3.16 -15.85 5.63
C THR A 124 3.72 -14.66 4.86
N LEU A 125 4.44 -13.75 5.52
CA LEU A 125 5.03 -12.58 4.90
C LEU A 125 6.50 -12.80 4.49
N GLN A 126 7.23 -13.74 5.12
CA GLN A 126 8.67 -13.93 4.87
C GLN A 126 9.02 -14.14 3.39
N ALA A 127 8.18 -14.85 2.64
CA ALA A 127 8.43 -15.15 1.23
C ALA A 127 8.24 -13.96 0.28
N ILE A 128 7.52 -12.92 0.70
CA ILE A 128 7.14 -11.78 -0.14
C ILE A 128 7.85 -10.47 0.24
N LEU A 129 8.43 -10.40 1.44
CA LEU A 129 9.14 -9.20 1.86
C LEU A 129 10.49 -9.11 1.14
N PRO A 130 10.89 -7.92 0.68
CA PRO A 130 12.29 -7.70 0.29
C PRO A 130 13.18 -8.03 1.49
N LYS A 131 14.39 -8.54 1.24
CA LYS A 131 15.36 -8.84 2.31
C LYS A 131 15.48 -7.59 3.20
N ILE A 132 14.96 -7.68 4.41
CA ILE A 132 15.01 -6.59 5.38
C ILE A 132 16.49 -6.42 5.72
N GLU A 133 17.11 -5.33 5.26
CA GLU A 133 18.39 -4.92 5.81
C GLU A 133 18.11 -4.51 7.26
N SER A 134 18.67 -5.26 8.22
CA SER A 134 18.62 -4.86 9.63
C SER A 134 19.14 -3.42 9.73
N PRO A 135 18.42 -2.52 10.43
CA PRO A 135 18.94 -1.18 10.66
C PRO A 135 20.28 -1.32 11.37
N ARG A 136 21.34 -0.78 10.75
CA ARG A 136 22.67 -0.67 11.35
C ARG A 136 22.65 0.23 12.58
#